data_AF-A0A383E983-F1
#
_entry.id   AF-A0A383E983-F1
#
_cell.length_a   1.000
_cell.length_b   1.000
_cell.length_c   1.000
_cell.angle_alpha   90.00
_cell.angle_beta   90.00
_cell.angle_gamma   90.00
#
_symmetry.space_group_name_H-M   'P 1'
#
loop_
_entity.id
_entity.type
_entity.pdbx_description
1 polymer ?
#
loop_
_entity_poly.entity_id
_entity_poly.type
_entity_poly.pdbx_seq_one_letter_code
_entity_poly.pdbx_strand_id
1 'polypeptide(L)'
;MEIKLLSGALGAEILGLNLKDTSEKNFKKINDLLLEHKVIFFRNQKITEKEHMALAEKFGPLETHAYVKGLDKFPEIVRIIKAEDEKNQWGENWHSDVSYNV
;
A
#
# COMPACT_ATOMS: atom_id res chain seq x y z
N MET A 1 10.88 -4.96 17.29
CA MET A 1 10.76 -4.39 15.94
C MET A 1 12.09 -4.59 15.27
N GLU A 2 12.10 -5.19 14.09
CA GLU A 2 13.32 -5.52 13.33
C GLU A 2 13.14 -5.01 11.91
N ILE A 3 14.21 -4.51 11.29
CA ILE A 3 14.23 -3.92 9.96
C ILE A 3 15.26 -4.69 9.14
N LYS A 4 14.81 -5.31 8.04
CA LYS A 4 15.67 -6.03 7.10
C LYS A 4 15.75 -5.25 5.80
N LEU A 5 16.91 -4.64 5.53
CA LEU A 5 17.15 -3.93 4.27
C LEU A 5 17.13 -4.92 3.10
N LEU A 6 16.45 -4.56 2.02
CA LEU A 6 16.36 -5.39 0.82
C LEU A 6 17.43 -5.03 -0.22
N SER A 7 17.85 -3.77 -0.26
CA SER A 7 18.94 -3.29 -1.10
C SER A 7 19.66 -2.10 -0.44
N GLY A 8 20.80 -1.70 -0.99
CA GLY A 8 21.52 -0.52 -0.52
C GLY A 8 20.87 0.82 -0.88
N ALA A 9 20.00 0.86 -1.88
CA ALA A 9 19.40 2.09 -2.38
C ALA A 9 18.04 2.39 -1.73
N LEU A 10 17.17 1.38 -1.60
CA LEU A 10 15.82 1.50 -1.05
C LEU A 10 15.24 0.12 -0.68
N GLY A 11 14.14 0.13 0.08
CA GLY A 11 13.39 -1.07 0.40
C GLY A 11 13.78 -1.70 1.74
N ALA A 12 12.77 -1.94 2.59
CA ALA A 12 12.94 -2.67 3.83
C ALA A 12 11.74 -3.57 4.16
N GLU A 13 11.99 -4.76 4.69
CA GLU A 13 10.97 -5.59 5.34
C GLU A 13 10.93 -5.29 6.84
N ILE A 14 9.74 -4.98 7.37
CA ILE A 14 9.54 -4.55 8.75
C ILE A 14 8.83 -5.65 9.54
N LEU A 15 9.46 -6.10 10.62
CA LEU A 15 8.94 -7.14 11.51
C LEU A 15 8.54 -6.55 12.87
N GLY A 16 7.48 -7.11 13.45
CA GLY A 16 6.99 -6.73 14.78
C GLY A 16 6.14 -5.46 14.82
N LEU A 17 5.60 -5.02 13.67
CA LEU A 17 4.51 -4.06 13.59
C LEU A 17 3.21 -4.78 13.19
N ASN A 18 2.09 -4.29 13.72
CA ASN A 18 0.75 -4.80 13.42
C ASN A 18 -0.02 -3.73 12.65
N LEU A 19 -0.43 -4.03 11.42
CA LEU A 19 -1.16 -3.07 10.57
C LEU A 19 -2.59 -2.80 11.02
N LYS A 20 -3.14 -3.63 11.93
CA LYS A 20 -4.46 -3.38 12.55
C LYS A 20 -4.44 -2.26 13.56
N ASP A 21 -3.27 -1.95 14.13
CA ASP A 21 -3.10 -0.83 15.05
C ASP A 21 -2.85 0.45 14.25
N THR A 22 -3.90 1.23 14.05
CA THR A 22 -3.82 2.53 13.36
C THR A 22 -3.67 3.69 14.35
N SER A 23 -3.20 3.44 15.58
CA SER A 23 -2.87 4.51 16.51
C SER A 23 -1.78 5.42 15.95
N GLU A 24 -1.81 6.70 16.33
CA GLU A 24 -0.80 7.70 15.91
C GLU A 24 0.63 7.24 16.21
N LYS A 25 0.82 6.54 17.33
CA LYS A 25 2.12 5.99 17.72
C LYS A 25 2.62 4.94 16.74
N ASN A 26 1.74 4.06 16.26
CA ASN A 26 2.13 3.01 15.31
C ASN A 26 2.27 3.59 13.90
N PHE A 27 1.33 4.43 13.48
CA PHE A 27 1.38 5.10 12.19
C PHE A 27 2.65 5.95 12.05
N LYS A 28 3.04 6.72 13.07
CA LYS A 28 4.28 7.51 13.01
C LYS A 28 5.49 6.64 12.68
N LYS A 29 5.61 5.45 13.28
CA LYS A 29 6.71 4.53 12.97
C LYS A 29 6.66 4.04 11.53
N ILE A 30 5.47 3.67 11.05
CA ILE A 30 5.27 3.23 9.67
C ILE A 30 5.67 4.34 8.69
N ASN A 31 5.21 5.58 8.95
CA ASN A 31 5.49 6.73 8.10
C ASN A 31 6.98 7.12 8.11
N ASP A 32 7.62 7.16 9.29
CA ASP A 32 9.06 7.42 9.41
C ASP A 32 9.87 6.39 8.59
N LEU A 33 9.53 5.09 8.71
CA LEU A 33 10.18 4.00 7.96
C LEU A 33 9.93 4.10 6.45
N LEU A 34 8.72 4.48 6.04
CA LEU A 34 8.39 4.68 4.63
C LEU A 34 9.22 5.83 4.04
N LEU A 35 9.33 6.95 4.76
CA LEU A 35 10.10 8.11 4.31
C LEU A 35 11.60 7.81 4.20
N GLU A 36 12.13 7.01 5.14
CA GLU A 36 13.53 6.57 5.13
C GLU A 36 13.81 5.60 3.97
N HIS A 37 13.00 4.54 3.84
CA HIS A 37 13.30 3.42 2.94
C HIS A 37 12.59 3.46 1.59
N LYS A 38 11.72 4.46 1.35
CA LYS A 38 10.93 4.71 0.13
C LYS A 38 9.85 3.67 -0.19
N VAL A 39 10.11 2.40 0.10
CA VAL A 39 9.17 1.29 -0.01
C VAL A 39 9.40 0.34 1.17
N ILE A 40 8.32 -0.11 1.80
CA ILE A 40 8.38 -0.99 2.96
C ILE A 40 7.40 -2.15 2.83
N PHE A 41 7.77 -3.30 3.39
CA PHE A 41 7.01 -4.54 3.28
C PHE A 41 6.67 -5.08 4.65
N PHE A 42 5.43 -5.55 4.81
CA PHE A 42 4.95 -6.23 6.01
C PHE A 42 4.47 -7.63 5.64
N ARG A 43 5.07 -8.66 6.24
CA ARG A 43 4.67 -10.06 5.99
C ARG A 43 3.55 -10.49 6.92
N ASN A 44 2.76 -11.46 6.47
CA ASN A 44 1.76 -12.19 7.26
C ASN A 44 0.69 -11.29 7.93
N GLN A 45 0.34 -10.16 7.30
CA GLN A 45 -0.69 -9.25 7.80
C GLN A 45 -2.06 -9.73 7.34
N LYS A 46 -2.83 -10.35 8.24
CA LYS A 46 -4.23 -10.72 7.98
C LYS A 46 -5.14 -9.57 8.38
N ILE A 47 -5.34 -8.62 7.48
CA ILE A 47 -6.19 -7.44 7.68
C ILE A 47 -7.51 -7.56 6.92
N THR A 48 -8.57 -6.99 7.49
CA THR A 48 -9.86 -6.78 6.83
C THR A 48 -9.81 -5.56 5.91
N GLU A 49 -10.81 -5.40 5.04
CA GLU A 49 -10.97 -4.22 4.18
C GLU A 49 -11.04 -2.93 5.01
N LYS A 50 -11.75 -2.95 6.14
CA LYS A 50 -11.85 -1.81 7.06
C LYS A 50 -10.51 -1.47 7.70
N GLU A 51 -9.75 -2.47 8.13
CA GLU A 51 -8.42 -2.26 8.71
C GLU A 51 -7.43 -1.74 7.65
N HIS A 52 -7.54 -2.21 6.41
CA HIS A 52 -6.75 -1.72 5.28
C HIS A 52 -7.04 -0.25 4.99
N MET A 53 -8.31 0.14 4.87
CA MET A 53 -8.71 1.53 4.68
C MET A 53 -8.28 2.41 5.86
N ALA A 54 -8.50 1.95 7.10
CA ALA A 54 -8.16 2.72 8.30
C ALA A 54 -6.66 3.06 8.39
N LEU A 55 -5.78 2.19 7.87
CA LEU A 55 -4.35 2.50 7.76
C LEU A 55 -4.09 3.46 6.60
N ALA A 56 -4.68 3.21 5.43
CA ALA A 56 -4.50 4.05 4.24
C ALA A 56 -4.93 5.51 4.49
N GLU A 57 -6.03 5.72 5.21
CA GLU A 57 -6.55 7.06 5.60
C GLU A 57 -5.57 7.87 6.45
N LYS A 58 -4.60 7.22 7.11
CA LYS A 58 -3.56 7.92 7.87
C LYS A 58 -2.55 8.63 6.98
N PHE A 59 -2.37 8.15 5.75
CA PHE A 59 -1.49 8.79 4.77
C PHE A 59 -2.16 9.96 4.06
N GLY A 60 -3.50 10.01 4.05
CA GLY A 60 -4.28 11.07 3.44
C GLY A 60 -5.68 10.60 3.03
N PRO A 61 -6.47 11.46 2.36
CA PRO A 61 -7.76 11.09 1.80
C PRO A 61 -7.63 9.92 0.81
N LEU A 62 -8.57 8.98 0.86
CA LEU A 62 -8.60 7.87 -0.09
C LEU A 62 -9.20 8.33 -1.43
N GLU A 63 -8.55 7.93 -2.52
CA GLU A 63 -9.05 8.15 -3.88
C GLU A 63 -9.98 7.01 -4.30
N THR A 64 -11.06 7.35 -5.03
CA THR A 64 -11.79 6.37 -5.83
C THR A 64 -11.30 6.48 -7.27
N HIS A 65 -10.69 5.42 -7.78
CA HIS A 65 -9.95 5.47 -9.03
C HIS A 65 -10.88 5.70 -10.23
N ALA A 66 -10.59 6.72 -11.06
CA ALA A 66 -11.48 7.14 -12.14
C ALA A 66 -11.75 6.06 -13.20
N TYR A 67 -10.77 5.18 -13.44
CA TYR A 67 -10.83 4.17 -14.52
C TYR A 67 -11.17 2.76 -14.04
N VAL A 68 -11.10 2.49 -12.73
CA VAL A 68 -11.24 1.13 -12.21
C VAL A 68 -12.23 1.13 -11.06
N LYS A 69 -13.29 0.34 -11.21
CA LYS A 69 -14.30 0.17 -10.17
C LYS A 69 -13.68 -0.60 -8.99
N GLY A 70 -13.73 -0.02 -7.79
CA GLY A 70 -13.39 -0.72 -6.56
C GLY A 70 -14.42 -1.78 -6.15
N LEU A 71 -14.26 -2.32 -4.95
CA LEU A 71 -15.20 -3.29 -4.37
C LEU A 71 -16.59 -2.68 -4.17
N ASP A 72 -17.64 -3.49 -4.29
CA ASP A 72 -19.03 -2.99 -4.14
C ASP A 72 -19.33 -2.35 -2.78
N LYS A 73 -18.70 -2.83 -1.70
CA LYS A 73 -18.86 -2.29 -0.34
C LYS A 73 -17.74 -1.34 0.09
N PHE A 74 -16.64 -1.32 -0.65
CA PHE A 74 -15.41 -0.58 -0.34
C PHE A 74 -14.82 -0.02 -1.64
N PRO A 75 -15.48 0.98 -2.26
CA PRO A 75 -15.13 1.48 -3.59
C PRO A 75 -13.72 2.09 -3.68
N GLU A 76 -13.11 2.44 -2.56
CA GLU A 76 -11.72 2.91 -2.43
C GLU A 76 -10.71 1.77 -2.61
N ILE A 77 -11.14 0.51 -2.42
CA ILE A 77 -10.29 -0.66 -2.62
C ILE A 77 -10.43 -1.16 -4.04
N VAL A 78 -9.42 -0.90 -4.86
CA VAL A 78 -9.29 -1.44 -6.20
C VAL A 78 -8.58 -2.80 -6.16
N ARG A 79 -9.15 -3.80 -6.83
CA ARG A 79 -8.50 -5.10 -6.99
C ARG A 79 -7.63 -5.09 -8.24
N ILE A 80 -6.34 -5.31 -8.09
CA ILE A 80 -5.43 -5.60 -9.21
C ILE A 80 -5.45 -7.11 -9.43
N ILE A 81 -6.23 -7.56 -10.41
CA ILE A 81 -6.39 -8.97 -10.79
C ILE A 81 -5.98 -9.10 -12.24
N LYS A 82 -5.12 -10.07 -12.54
CA LYS A 82 -4.84 -10.49 -13.91
C LYS A 82 -5.60 -11.80 -14.17
N ALA A 83 -6.57 -11.77 -15.06
CA ALA A 83 -7.28 -13.00 -15.47
C ALA A 83 -6.39 -13.88 -16.37
N GLU A 84 -6.68 -15.18 -16.45
CA GLU A 84 -5.90 -16.14 -17.24
C GLU A 84 -5.84 -15.76 -18.73
N ASP A 85 -6.93 -15.21 -19.26
CA ASP A 85 -7.07 -14.79 -20.65
C ASP A 85 -6.69 -13.32 -20.89
N GLU A 86 -6.34 -12.57 -19.84
CA GLU A 86 -6.00 -11.16 -19.93
C GLU A 86 -4.61 -10.96 -20.55
N LYS A 87 -4.60 -10.36 -21.75
CA LYS A 87 -3.38 -10.13 -22.53
C LYS A 87 -2.64 -8.85 -22.14
N ASN A 88 -3.33 -7.89 -21.52
CA ASN A 88 -2.75 -6.62 -21.11
C ASN A 88 -2.18 -6.73 -19.69
N GLN A 89 -1.12 -5.98 -19.41
CA GLN A 89 -0.46 -6.00 -18.12
C GLN A 89 -0.41 -4.59 -17.52
N TRP A 90 -1.06 -4.42 -16.37
CA TRP A 90 -1.12 -3.17 -15.66
C TRP A 90 0.20 -2.90 -14.95
N GLY A 91 0.75 -1.70 -15.15
CA GLY A 91 2.00 -1.26 -14.51
C GLY A 91 3.27 -1.95 -15.03
N GLU A 92 3.26 -2.46 -16.27
CA GLU A 92 4.42 -3.18 -16.84
C GLU A 92 5.66 -2.31 -17.06
N ASN A 93 5.46 -1.00 -17.32
CA ASN A 93 6.53 -0.06 -17.61
C ASN A 93 6.95 0.68 -16.34
N TRP A 94 8.19 1.18 -16.29
CA TRP A 94 8.62 2.06 -15.20
C TRP A 94 7.82 3.37 -15.22
N HIS A 95 7.12 3.64 -14.12
CA HIS A 95 6.28 4.83 -13.96
C HIS A 95 6.13 5.19 -12.47
N SER A 96 5.51 6.35 -12.23
CA SER A 96 4.87 6.70 -10.96
C SER A 96 3.38 6.84 -11.22
N ASP A 97 2.56 6.37 -10.30
CA ASP A 97 1.10 6.36 -10.46
C ASP A 97 0.56 7.78 -10.69
N VAL A 98 -0.43 7.88 -11.59
CA VAL A 98 -1.24 9.07 -11.88
C VAL A 98 -0.47 10.38 -12.11
N SER A 99 0.78 10.31 -12.60
CA SER A 99 1.64 11.48 -12.82
C SER A 99 1.15 12.45 -13.91
N TYR A 100 0.04 12.15 -14.58
CA TYR A 100 -0.64 13.03 -15.52
C TYR A 100 -1.63 14.01 -14.84
N ASN A 101 -1.99 13.76 -13.57
CA ASN A 101 -2.81 14.67 -12.77
C ASN A 101 -1.92 15.83 -12.27
N VAL A 102 -2.25 17.06 -12.68
CA VAL A 102 -1.56 18.31 -12.29
C VAL A 102 -2.40 19.07 -11.27
#